data_AF-A0A8B6HBD0-F1
#
_entry.id   AF-A0A8B6HBD0-F1
#
_cell.length_a   1.000
_cell.length_b   1.000
_cell.length_c   1.000
_cell.angle_alpha   90.00
_cell.angle_beta   90.00
_cell.angle_gamma   90.00
#
_symmetry.space_group_name_H-M   'P 1'
#
loop_
_entity.id
_entity.type
_entity.pdbx_description
1 polymer ?
#
loop_
_entity_poly.entity_id
_entity_poly.type
_entity_poly.pdbx_seq_one_letter_code
_entity_poly.pdbx_strand_id
1 'polypeptide(L)'
;MLIILLIVFHVSSIRSECSKNAGPSGTIECIQSSRYNNEYQWATCLTDTYIKAKSGTEHRCKDRTAAYCYYQCMLELYDVSSGPIEGCCKCQQGQEYTSTDLTLPSSCYSPSGTDCWWYKNCLEKKYKCKGTDDDYALEFATKFCYLYNEHFSWFTSAGQIWVNSVRKCLQVSLVPIV
;
A
#
# COMPACT_ATOMS: atom_id res chain seq x y z
N MET A 1 -17.36 -36.77 43.14
CA MET A 1 -17.22 -36.58 41.68
C MET A 1 -17.19 -35.08 41.43
N LEU A 2 -16.00 -34.50 41.26
CA LEU A 2 -15.80 -33.04 41.14
C LEU A 2 -15.76 -32.70 39.64
N ILE A 3 -16.71 -31.93 39.14
CA ILE A 3 -16.75 -31.49 37.74
C ILE A 3 -15.94 -30.19 37.63
N ILE A 4 -14.75 -30.27 37.03
CA ILE A 4 -13.92 -29.10 36.70
C ILE A 4 -14.46 -28.52 35.39
N LEU A 5 -15.18 -27.39 35.49
CA LEU A 5 -15.60 -26.59 34.35
C LEU A 5 -14.40 -25.80 33.81
N LEU A 6 -13.79 -26.31 32.74
CA LEU A 6 -12.79 -25.59 31.96
C LEU A 6 -13.49 -24.49 31.15
N ILE A 7 -13.42 -23.25 31.63
CA ILE A 7 -13.85 -22.07 30.88
C ILE A 7 -12.82 -21.85 29.77
N VAL A 8 -13.16 -22.29 28.56
CA VAL A 8 -12.40 -21.99 27.34
C VAL A 8 -12.70 -20.54 26.97
N PHE A 9 -11.81 -19.62 27.32
CA PHE A 9 -11.84 -18.26 26.78
C PHE A 9 -11.57 -18.34 25.29
N HIS A 10 -12.61 -18.20 24.46
CA HIS A 10 -12.44 -17.83 23.06
C HIS A 10 -11.85 -16.43 23.02
N VAL A 11 -10.53 -16.34 22.87
CA VAL A 11 -9.86 -15.08 22.53
C VAL A 11 -10.22 -14.78 21.09
N SER A 12 -11.30 -14.03 20.90
CA SER A 12 -11.58 -13.35 19.62
C SER A 12 -10.29 -12.63 19.23
N SER A 13 -9.80 -12.86 18.01
CA SER A 13 -8.59 -12.22 17.49
C SER A 13 -8.62 -10.73 17.79
N ILE A 14 -7.78 -10.26 18.71
CA ILE A 14 -7.65 -8.86 19.05
C ILE A 14 -7.11 -8.19 17.80
N ARG A 15 -7.96 -7.47 17.05
CA ARG A 15 -7.46 -6.54 16.04
C ARG A 15 -6.65 -5.50 16.80
N SER A 16 -5.34 -5.53 16.60
CA SER A 16 -4.44 -4.52 17.13
C SER A 16 -4.71 -3.22 16.38
N GLU A 17 -5.54 -2.37 16.98
CA GLU A 17 -5.86 -1.04 16.47
C GLU A 17 -4.58 -0.19 16.40
N CYS A 18 -4.41 0.58 15.32
CA CYS A 18 -3.28 1.48 15.20
C CYS A 18 -3.43 2.63 16.19
N SER A 19 -2.55 2.69 17.18
CA SER A 19 -2.55 3.74 18.21
C SER A 19 -1.25 4.54 18.15
N LYS A 20 -1.20 5.69 18.83
CA LYS A 20 0.03 6.49 18.89
C LYS A 20 1.26 5.74 19.41
N ASN A 21 1.08 4.69 20.21
CA ASN A 21 2.16 3.97 20.89
C ASN A 21 2.38 2.54 20.39
N ALA A 22 1.43 1.97 19.64
CA ALA A 22 1.43 0.56 19.30
C ALA A 22 0.70 0.31 17.98
N GLY A 23 1.20 -0.66 17.23
CA GLY A 23 0.54 -1.32 16.13
C GLY A 23 1.41 -2.48 15.66
N PRO A 24 0.91 -3.38 14.80
CA PRO A 24 1.75 -3.95 13.78
C PRO A 24 1.75 -3.00 12.59
N SER A 25 2.93 -2.53 12.22
CA SER A 25 3.12 -1.83 10.94
C SER A 25 2.63 -2.71 9.80
N GLY A 26 1.96 -2.12 8.82
CA GLY A 26 1.47 -2.82 7.63
C GLY A 26 0.01 -3.26 7.69
N THR A 27 -0.66 -3.18 8.84
CA THR A 27 -2.11 -3.39 8.91
C THR A 27 -2.85 -2.33 8.11
N ILE A 28 -3.77 -2.75 7.23
CA ILE A 28 -4.58 -1.88 6.38
C ILE A 28 -6.02 -1.91 6.87
N GLU A 29 -6.60 -0.74 7.09
CA GLU A 29 -7.99 -0.61 7.53
C GLU A 29 -8.71 0.49 6.77
N CYS A 30 -10.04 0.35 6.68
CA CYS A 30 -10.93 1.37 6.13
C CYS A 30 -11.32 2.34 7.24
N ILE A 31 -10.73 3.53 7.26
CA ILE A 31 -10.93 4.53 8.32
C ILE A 31 -11.74 5.72 7.83
N GLN A 32 -12.55 6.29 8.72
CA GLN A 32 -13.24 7.55 8.49
C GLN A 32 -12.36 8.73 8.93
N SER A 33 -12.39 9.83 8.20
CA SER A 33 -11.64 11.03 8.58
C SER A 33 -12.40 12.31 8.30
N SER A 34 -12.47 13.19 9.30
CA SER A 34 -13.12 14.50 9.18
C SER A 34 -12.40 15.44 8.21
N ARG A 35 -11.11 15.22 7.94
CA ARG A 35 -10.37 15.95 6.91
C ARG A 35 -10.85 15.64 5.49
N TYR A 36 -11.51 14.51 5.31
CA TYR A 36 -11.98 14.05 4.02
C TYR A 36 -13.50 13.95 4.00
N ASN A 37 -14.18 15.02 4.44
CA ASN A 37 -15.65 15.11 4.45
C ASN A 37 -16.38 14.00 5.23
N ASN A 38 -15.69 13.37 6.19
CA ASN A 38 -16.16 12.16 6.89
C ASN A 38 -16.42 10.97 5.95
N GLU A 39 -15.76 10.94 4.80
CA GLU A 39 -15.72 9.77 3.92
C GLU A 39 -14.69 8.74 4.43
N TYR A 40 -14.79 7.52 3.90
CA TYR A 40 -13.97 6.39 4.27
C TYR A 40 -12.88 6.13 3.22
N GLN A 41 -11.64 5.95 3.68
CA GLN A 41 -10.54 5.50 2.85
C GLN A 41 -9.68 4.43 3.50
N TRP A 42 -8.98 3.68 2.67
CA TRP A 42 -7.90 2.82 3.13
C TRP A 42 -6.79 3.64 3.80
N ALA A 43 -6.25 3.11 4.88
CA ALA A 43 -5.05 3.63 5.51
C ALA A 43 -4.20 2.49 6.05
N THR A 44 -2.88 2.66 6.01
CA THR A 44 -1.93 1.69 6.56
C THR A 44 -1.43 2.18 7.91
N CYS A 45 -1.45 1.33 8.95
CA CYS A 45 -0.77 1.63 10.20
C CYS A 45 0.75 1.58 9.99
N LEU A 46 1.43 2.69 10.22
CA LEU A 46 2.87 2.82 9.98
C LEU A 46 3.54 3.66 11.08
N THR A 47 4.86 3.54 11.19
CA THR A 47 5.63 4.39 12.10
C THR A 47 5.84 5.78 11.52
N ASP A 48 5.96 6.80 12.38
CA ASP A 48 6.31 8.18 11.97
C ASP A 48 7.66 8.21 11.21
N THR A 49 8.63 7.41 11.67
CA THR A 49 9.94 7.24 11.02
C THR A 49 9.81 6.70 9.61
N TYR A 50 8.98 5.68 9.42
CA TYR A 50 8.71 5.11 8.11
C TYR A 50 8.07 6.14 7.18
N ILE A 51 7.04 6.85 7.64
CA ILE A 51 6.31 7.82 6.81
C ILE A 51 7.26 8.91 6.32
N LYS A 52 8.14 9.41 7.20
CA LYS A 52 9.19 10.37 6.83
C LYS A 52 10.18 9.79 5.82
N ALA A 53 10.65 8.57 6.01
CA ALA A 53 11.58 7.95 5.07
C ALA A 53 10.94 7.79 3.68
N LYS A 54 9.67 7.39 3.63
CA LYS A 54 8.92 7.18 2.38
C LYS A 54 8.64 8.47 1.61
N SER A 55 8.26 9.51 2.33
CA SER A 55 7.86 10.80 1.76
C SER A 55 9.02 11.79 1.59
N GLY A 56 10.27 11.38 1.76
CA GLY A 56 11.39 12.33 1.75
C GLY A 56 11.25 13.42 2.83
N THR A 57 10.63 13.07 3.97
CA THR A 57 10.30 13.91 5.14
C THR A 57 9.11 14.87 4.99
N GLU A 58 8.41 14.84 3.86
CA GLU A 58 7.23 15.69 3.61
C GLU A 58 6.04 15.29 4.49
N HIS A 59 5.87 13.98 4.74
CA HIS A 59 4.79 13.43 5.53
C HIS A 59 5.26 12.94 6.90
N ARG A 60 4.33 12.98 7.86
CA ARG A 60 4.54 12.52 9.23
C ARG A 60 3.22 12.30 9.94
N CYS A 61 3.26 11.67 11.10
CA CYS A 61 2.09 11.58 11.97
C CYS A 61 1.64 12.97 12.43
N LYS A 62 0.32 13.19 12.44
CA LYS A 62 -0.31 14.45 12.86
C LYS A 62 0.03 14.78 14.32
N ASP A 63 -0.08 13.80 15.20
CA ASP A 63 0.45 13.89 16.57
C ASP A 63 1.97 13.71 16.51
N ARG A 64 2.70 14.75 16.89
CA ARG A 64 4.17 14.77 16.82
C ARG A 64 4.84 13.84 17.84
N THR A 65 4.08 13.36 18.82
CA THR A 65 4.53 12.42 19.85
C THR A 65 4.20 10.97 19.50
N ALA A 66 3.42 10.74 18.44
CA ALA A 66 3.03 9.41 18.03
C ALA A 66 4.21 8.67 17.36
N ALA A 67 4.47 7.45 17.84
CA ALA A 67 5.35 6.50 17.18
C ALA A 67 4.67 5.85 15.97
N TYR A 68 3.36 5.61 16.05
CA TYR A 68 2.55 5.02 14.98
C TYR A 68 1.32 5.87 14.68
N CYS A 69 0.86 5.85 13.44
CA CYS A 69 -0.42 6.41 13.05
C CYS A 69 -0.92 5.78 11.75
N TYR A 70 -2.20 5.98 11.45
CA TYR A 70 -2.74 5.70 10.12
C TYR A 70 -2.19 6.69 9.10
N TYR A 71 -1.49 6.17 8.10
CA TYR A 71 -1.09 6.90 6.91
C TYR A 71 -2.17 6.72 5.84
N GLN A 72 -2.86 7.81 5.51
CA GLN A 72 -4.02 7.81 4.62
C GLN A 72 -3.63 7.54 3.17
N CYS A 73 -4.37 6.70 2.47
CA CYS A 73 -4.14 6.40 1.05
C CYS A 73 -4.12 7.66 0.18
N MET A 74 -5.03 8.62 0.41
CA MET A 74 -5.06 9.87 -0.37
C MET A 74 -3.78 10.69 -0.24
N LEU A 75 -3.19 10.69 0.96
CA LEU A 75 -1.92 11.36 1.22
C LEU A 75 -0.75 10.56 0.62
N GLU A 76 -0.80 9.23 0.70
CA GLU A 76 0.26 8.36 0.19
C GLU A 76 0.35 8.32 -1.34
N LEU A 77 -0.79 8.22 -2.04
CA LEU A 77 -0.84 8.05 -3.49
C LEU A 77 -0.96 9.36 -4.27
N TYR A 78 -1.72 10.32 -3.74
CA TYR A 78 -2.07 11.55 -4.48
C TYR A 78 -1.49 12.81 -3.84
N ASP A 79 -0.79 12.69 -2.70
CA ASP A 79 -0.29 13.84 -1.94
C ASP A 79 -1.42 14.83 -1.53
N VAL A 80 -2.61 14.29 -1.25
CA VAL A 80 -3.80 15.07 -0.86
C VAL A 80 -4.13 14.83 0.60
N SER A 81 -4.05 15.86 1.43
CA SER A 81 -4.25 15.77 2.89
C SER A 81 -5.68 16.05 3.40
N SER A 82 -6.59 16.48 2.51
CA SER A 82 -8.00 16.77 2.81
C SER A 82 -8.83 16.90 1.53
N GLY A 83 -10.15 16.73 1.63
CA GLY A 83 -11.08 16.87 0.49
C GLY A 83 -11.84 15.57 0.17
N PRO A 84 -12.42 15.43 -1.04
CA PRO A 84 -13.09 14.19 -1.44
C PRO A 84 -12.10 13.02 -1.52
N ILE A 85 -12.62 11.80 -1.33
CA ILE A 85 -11.87 10.55 -1.49
C ILE A 85 -12.25 9.94 -2.83
N GLU A 86 -11.24 9.71 -3.67
CA GLU A 86 -11.40 9.26 -5.04
C GLU A 86 -10.52 8.05 -5.32
N GLY A 87 -10.72 7.48 -6.51
CA GLY A 87 -9.91 6.39 -7.01
C GLY A 87 -9.87 5.18 -6.09
N CYS A 88 -8.71 4.54 -6.02
CA CYS A 88 -8.52 3.32 -5.25
C CYS A 88 -8.30 3.52 -3.75
N CYS A 89 -8.36 4.76 -3.28
CA CYS A 89 -8.36 5.03 -1.85
C CYS A 89 -9.73 4.85 -1.21
N LYS A 90 -10.82 4.88 -1.97
CA LYS A 90 -12.18 4.80 -1.42
C LYS A 90 -12.51 3.40 -0.91
N CYS A 91 -13.15 3.34 0.25
CA CYS A 91 -13.65 2.09 0.86
C CYS A 91 -14.99 2.32 1.57
N GLN A 92 -15.63 1.26 2.03
CA GLN A 92 -16.88 1.31 2.80
C GLN A 92 -16.68 0.80 4.22
N GLN A 93 -17.48 1.32 5.16
CA GLN A 93 -17.44 0.90 6.57
C GLN A 93 -17.63 -0.62 6.70
N GLY A 94 -16.76 -1.26 7.47
CA GLY A 94 -16.80 -2.70 7.70
C GLY A 94 -16.24 -3.54 6.55
N GLN A 95 -15.75 -2.92 5.46
CA GLN A 95 -14.96 -3.66 4.48
C GLN A 95 -13.64 -4.09 5.11
N GLU A 96 -13.39 -5.39 5.08
CA GLU A 96 -12.16 -5.97 5.57
C GLU A 96 -11.15 -6.10 4.44
N TYR A 97 -9.90 -5.79 4.76
CA TYR A 97 -8.78 -6.22 3.95
C TYR A 97 -8.61 -7.72 4.18
N THR A 98 -9.06 -8.55 3.23
CA THR A 98 -8.93 -10.02 3.30
C THR A 98 -7.49 -10.43 3.60
N SER A 99 -7.27 -11.19 4.68
CA SER A 99 -5.92 -11.50 5.20
C SER A 99 -5.03 -12.29 4.24
N THR A 100 -5.60 -12.92 3.21
CA THR A 100 -4.89 -13.50 2.08
C THR A 100 -4.16 -12.47 1.21
N ASP A 101 -4.40 -11.17 1.40
CA ASP A 101 -3.75 -10.05 0.70
C ASP A 101 -2.64 -9.35 1.53
N LEU A 102 -2.39 -9.76 2.78
CA LEU A 102 -1.49 -9.04 3.69
C LEU A 102 0.00 -9.45 3.60
N THR A 103 0.30 -10.57 2.94
CA THR A 103 1.68 -10.99 2.69
C THR A 103 1.98 -10.95 1.20
N LEU A 104 2.43 -9.78 0.74
CA LEU A 104 3.06 -9.67 -0.57
C LEU A 104 4.36 -10.48 -0.59
N PRO A 105 4.68 -11.18 -1.70
CA PRO A 105 5.96 -11.86 -1.84
C PRO A 105 7.12 -10.86 -1.75
N SER A 106 8.31 -11.34 -1.34
CA SER A 106 9.50 -10.49 -1.20
C SER A 106 9.87 -9.74 -2.48
N SER A 107 9.55 -10.30 -3.66
CA SER A 107 9.71 -9.65 -4.96
C SER A 107 8.91 -8.34 -5.09
N CYS A 108 7.83 -8.17 -4.33
CA CYS A 108 7.08 -6.92 -4.30
C CYS A 108 7.84 -5.78 -3.63
N TYR A 109 8.76 -6.10 -2.72
CA TYR A 109 9.59 -5.14 -1.99
C TYR A 109 10.96 -4.93 -2.64
N SER A 110 11.33 -5.79 -3.60
CA SER A 110 12.59 -5.71 -4.34
C SER A 110 12.36 -6.03 -5.82
N PRO A 111 11.57 -5.20 -6.54
CA PRO A 111 11.23 -5.42 -7.95
C PRO A 111 12.48 -5.55 -8.83
N SER A 112 12.48 -6.40 -9.84
CA SER A 112 13.62 -6.47 -10.79
C SER A 112 13.68 -5.26 -11.73
N GLY A 113 12.58 -4.52 -11.91
CA GLY A 113 12.41 -3.54 -12.98
C GLY A 113 11.90 -4.16 -14.28
N THR A 114 12.18 -5.44 -14.51
CA THR A 114 11.85 -6.12 -15.77
C THR A 114 10.63 -7.03 -15.70
N ASP A 115 10.24 -7.43 -14.49
CA ASP A 115 9.04 -8.22 -14.25
C ASP A 115 7.79 -7.35 -14.33
N CYS A 116 7.02 -7.51 -15.41
CA CYS A 116 5.81 -6.75 -15.65
C CYS A 116 4.61 -7.26 -14.86
N TRP A 117 4.66 -8.51 -14.38
CA TRP A 117 3.64 -9.03 -13.47
C TRP A 117 3.64 -8.30 -12.13
N TRP A 118 4.74 -7.63 -11.77
CA TRP A 118 4.85 -6.86 -10.53
C TRP A 118 3.70 -5.84 -10.36
N TYR A 119 3.31 -5.12 -11.41
CA TYR A 119 2.20 -4.14 -11.31
C TYR A 119 0.90 -4.81 -10.87
N LYS A 120 0.57 -5.96 -11.46
CA LYS A 120 -0.65 -6.71 -11.15
C LYS A 120 -0.58 -7.46 -9.82
N ASN A 121 0.56 -8.11 -9.56
CA ASN A 121 0.69 -9.03 -8.42
C ASN A 121 1.16 -8.35 -7.14
N CYS A 122 1.66 -7.12 -7.22
CA CYS A 122 2.13 -6.34 -6.08
C CYS A 122 1.34 -5.04 -5.93
N LEU A 123 1.38 -4.17 -6.94
CA LEU A 123 0.82 -2.83 -6.82
C LEU A 123 -0.72 -2.85 -6.77
N GLU A 124 -1.36 -3.56 -7.70
CA GLU A 124 -2.82 -3.75 -7.69
C GLU A 124 -3.28 -4.47 -6.42
N LYS A 125 -2.55 -5.49 -5.95
CA LYS A 125 -2.92 -6.19 -4.71
C LYS A 125 -2.80 -5.30 -3.46
N LYS A 126 -1.89 -4.33 -3.46
CA LYS A 126 -1.71 -3.39 -2.35
C LYS A 126 -2.80 -2.32 -2.30
N TYR A 127 -3.24 -1.82 -3.45
CA TYR A 127 -4.17 -0.68 -3.51
C TYR A 127 -5.58 -1.03 -4.01
N LYS A 128 -5.79 -2.25 -4.51
CA LYS A 128 -7.07 -2.79 -5.02
C LYS A 128 -7.77 -1.85 -6.01
N CYS A 129 -7.01 -1.23 -6.92
CA CYS A 129 -7.54 -0.21 -7.84
C CYS A 129 -8.41 -0.73 -8.99
N LYS A 130 -8.74 -2.03 -9.01
CA LYS A 130 -9.54 -2.61 -10.07
C LYS A 130 -10.94 -1.99 -10.13
N GLY A 131 -11.36 -1.53 -11.31
CA GLY A 131 -12.65 -0.89 -11.50
C GLY A 131 -12.77 0.54 -10.93
N THR A 132 -11.65 1.15 -10.53
CA THR A 132 -11.56 2.61 -10.27
C THR A 132 -10.95 3.31 -11.48
N ASP A 133 -10.97 4.65 -11.49
CA ASP A 133 -10.33 5.43 -12.55
C ASP A 133 -8.80 5.19 -12.63
N ASP A 134 -8.17 4.70 -11.56
CA ASP A 134 -6.74 4.37 -11.52
C ASP A 134 -6.40 3.02 -12.13
N ASP A 135 -7.39 2.17 -12.42
CA ASP A 135 -7.19 0.89 -13.10
C ASP A 135 -6.47 1.12 -14.45
N TYR A 136 -6.80 2.24 -15.13
CA TYR A 136 -6.12 2.67 -16.34
C TYR A 136 -4.61 2.84 -16.15
N ALA A 137 -4.16 3.42 -15.03
CA ALA A 137 -2.74 3.63 -14.78
C ALA A 137 -1.99 2.30 -14.62
N LEU A 138 -2.61 1.32 -13.96
CA LEU A 138 -2.06 -0.03 -13.80
C LEU A 138 -1.99 -0.77 -15.14
N GLU A 139 -3.06 -0.72 -15.93
CA GLU A 139 -3.09 -1.31 -17.28
C GLU A 139 -2.04 -0.69 -18.19
N PHE A 140 -1.92 0.65 -18.16
CA PHE A 140 -0.95 1.40 -18.94
C PHE A 140 0.48 1.03 -18.55
N ALA A 141 0.82 1.08 -17.26
CA ALA A 141 2.15 0.71 -16.77
C ALA A 141 2.52 -0.73 -17.13
N THR A 142 1.57 -1.66 -17.00
CA THR A 142 1.74 -3.07 -17.37
C THR A 142 2.00 -3.22 -18.87
N LYS A 143 1.18 -2.57 -19.72
CA LYS A 143 1.31 -2.61 -21.18
C LYS A 143 2.67 -2.12 -21.65
N PHE A 144 3.11 -0.94 -21.20
CA PHE A 144 4.39 -0.38 -21.63
C PHE A 144 5.58 -1.20 -21.12
N CYS A 145 5.47 -1.77 -19.92
CA CYS A 145 6.47 -2.70 -19.43
C CYS A 145 6.67 -3.90 -20.38
N TYR A 146 5.57 -4.51 -20.85
CA TYR A 146 5.64 -5.61 -21.82
C TYR A 146 6.23 -5.17 -23.16
N LEU A 147 5.82 -4.02 -23.68
CA LEU A 147 6.41 -3.47 -24.92
C LEU A 147 7.92 -3.26 -24.81
N TYR A 148 8.42 -2.79 -23.66
CA TYR A 148 9.86 -2.66 -23.44
C TYR A 148 10.57 -4.01 -23.39
N ASN A 149 9.93 -5.08 -22.89
CA ASN A 149 10.47 -6.43 -22.94
C ASN A 149 10.52 -6.97 -24.38
N GLU A 150 9.42 -6.85 -25.11
CA GLU A 150 9.27 -7.36 -26.49
C GLU A 150 10.26 -6.69 -27.46
N HIS A 151 10.44 -5.38 -27.31
CA HIS A 151 11.28 -4.57 -28.19
C HIS A 151 12.64 -4.22 -27.58
N PHE A 152 13.08 -4.92 -26.54
CA PHE A 152 14.31 -4.61 -25.83
C PHE A 152 15.54 -4.62 -26.75
N SER A 153 15.56 -5.50 -27.75
CA SER A 153 16.63 -5.62 -28.75
C SER A 153 16.68 -4.46 -29.76
N TRP A 154 15.63 -3.64 -29.84
CA TRP A 154 15.61 -2.47 -30.72
C TRP A 154 16.42 -1.30 -30.16
N PHE A 155 16.70 -1.32 -28.86
CA PHE A 155 17.52 -0.31 -28.20
C PHE A 155 19.01 -0.60 -28.37
N THR A 156 19.82 0.46 -28.48
CA THR A 156 21.28 0.36 -28.36
C THR A 156 21.67 -0.13 -26.96
N SER A 157 22.93 -0.54 -26.75
CA SER A 157 23.39 -0.94 -25.42
C SER A 157 23.15 0.14 -24.36
N ALA A 158 23.35 1.42 -24.70
CA ALA A 158 23.04 2.54 -23.81
C ALA A 158 21.52 2.68 -23.57
N GLY A 159 20.70 2.50 -24.61
CA GLY A 159 19.24 2.52 -24.49
C GLY A 159 18.70 1.38 -23.62
N GLN A 160 19.26 0.19 -23.73
CA GLN A 160 18.93 -0.97 -22.88
C GLN A 160 19.20 -0.69 -21.40
N ILE A 161 20.35 -0.09 -21.08
CA ILE A 161 20.70 0.35 -19.72
C ILE A 161 19.68 1.38 -19.24
N TRP A 162 19.36 2.38 -20.06
CA TRP A 162 18.40 3.42 -19.72
C TRP A 162 16.99 2.86 -19.45
N VAL A 163 16.45 2.03 -20.35
CA VAL A 163 15.12 1.41 -20.21
C VAL A 163 15.05 0.60 -18.92
N ASN A 164 16.03 -0.26 -18.65
CA ASN A 164 16.05 -1.05 -17.42
C ASN A 164 16.15 -0.17 -16.16
N SER A 165 16.97 0.87 -16.20
CA SER A 165 17.14 1.79 -15.08
C SER A 165 15.85 2.57 -14.78
N VAL A 166 15.18 3.10 -15.80
CA VAL A 166 13.91 3.82 -15.64
C VAL A 166 12.83 2.91 -15.09
N ARG A 167 12.67 1.70 -15.65
CA ARG A 167 11.65 0.75 -15.18
C ARG A 167 11.91 0.32 -13.74
N LYS A 168 13.17 0.05 -13.38
CA LYS A 168 13.57 -0.27 -12.01
C LYS A 168 13.29 0.90 -11.06
N CYS A 169 13.63 2.12 -11.46
CA CYS A 169 13.38 3.32 -10.67
C CYS A 169 11.89 3.49 -10.40
N LEU A 170 11.04 3.39 -11.44
CA LEU A 170 9.59 3.50 -11.33
C LEU A 170 8.99 2.44 -10.40
N GLN A 171 9.38 1.17 -10.55
CA GLN A 171 8.88 0.13 -9.66
C GLN A 171 9.33 0.38 -8.22
N VAL A 172 10.60 0.75 -7.99
CA VAL A 172 11.13 1.07 -6.65
C VAL A 172 10.40 2.26 -6.02
N SER A 173 10.08 3.31 -6.76
CA SER A 173 9.31 4.44 -6.21
C SER A 173 7.89 4.05 -5.80
N LEU A 174 7.36 2.99 -6.40
CA LEU A 174 6.01 2.46 -6.14
C LEU A 174 6.02 1.31 -5.12
N VAL A 175 7.19 0.83 -4.70
CA VAL A 175 7.31 -0.19 -3.66
C VAL A 175 6.71 0.36 -2.35
N PRO A 176 5.79 -0.37 -1.73
CA PRO A 176 5.48 -0.13 -0.33
C PRO A 176 6.75 -0.43 0.46
N ILE A 177 7.39 0.55 1.10
CA ILE A 177 8.49 0.27 2.03
C ILE A 177 7.93 -0.69 3.11
N VAL A 178 8.74 -1.54 3.71
CA VAL A 178 8.32 -2.41 4.85
C VAL A 178 8.90 -1.89 6.15
#